data_AF-A0A7I0J4T6-F1
#
_entry.id   AF-A0A7I0J4T6-F1
#
_cell.length_a   1.000
_cell.length_b   1.000
_cell.length_c   1.000
_cell.angle_alpha   90.00
_cell.angle_beta   90.00
_cell.angle_gamma   90.00
#
_symmetry.space_group_name_H-M   'P 1'
#
loop_
_entity.id
_entity.type
_entity.pdbx_description
1 polymer ?
#
loop_
_entity_poly.entity_id
_entity_poly.type
_entity_poly.pdbx_seq_one_letter_code
_entity_poly.pdbx_strand_id
1 'polypeptide(L)' 'MIGNILVGLVALIHAYIVYLEMVLWDTPRGHKTFRLTPEFASASKVLAANQGL' A
#
# COMPACT_ATOMS: atom_id res chain seq x y z
N MET A 1 2.55 -28.81 0.83
CA MET A 1 1.29 -28.27 1.38
C MET A 1 1.49 -26.96 2.14
N ILE A 2 2.29 -26.91 3.21
CA ILE A 2 2.54 -25.68 4.00
C ILE A 2 3.15 -24.54 3.13
N GLY A 3 4.09 -24.87 2.24
CA GLY A 3 4.70 -23.87 1.35
C GLY A 3 3.68 -23.07 0.53
N ASN A 4 2.66 -23.74 -0.05
CA ASN A 4 1.63 -23.07 -0.84
C ASN A 4 0.75 -22.14 0.02
N ILE A 5 0.52 -22.51 1.29
CA ILE A 5 -0.22 -21.67 2.24
C ILE A 5 0.59 -20.39 2.53
N LEU A 6 1.88 -20.51 2.78
CA LEU A 6 2.76 -19.35 3.02
C LEU A 6 2.87 -18.45 1.79
N VAL A 7 2.99 -19.04 0.59
CA VAL A 7 2.99 -18.28 -0.67
C VAL A 7 1.69 -17.51 -0.84
N GLY A 8 0.54 -18.14 -0.59
CA GLY A 8 -0.76 -17.47 -0.63
C GLY A 8 -0.86 -16.31 0.37
N LEU A 9 -0.37 -16.50 1.59
CA LEU A 9 -0.32 -15.44 2.61
C LEU A 9 0.53 -14.25 2.16
N VAL A 10 1.72 -14.52 1.60
CA VAL A 10 2.61 -13.47 1.09
C VAL A 10 1.95 -12.72 -0.07
N ALA A 11 1.30 -13.42 -1.00
CA ALA A 11 0.59 -12.79 -2.11
C ALA A 11 -0.55 -11.86 -1.62
N LEU A 12 -1.31 -12.29 -0.60
CA LEU A 12 -2.35 -11.46 0.02
C LEU A 12 -1.77 -10.20 0.67
N ILE A 13 -0.62 -10.31 1.35
CA ILE A 13 0.08 -9.16 1.94
C ILE A 13 0.50 -8.17 0.84
N HIS A 14 1.06 -8.65 -0.28
CA HIS A 14 1.47 -7.78 -1.39
C HIS A 14 0.27 -7.05 -1.99
N ALA A 15 -0.82 -7.76 -2.25
CA ALA A 15 -2.05 -7.16 -2.79
C ALA A 15 -2.62 -6.08 -1.84
N TYR A 16 -2.58 -6.34 -0.53
CA TYR A 16 -3.02 -5.37 0.47
C TYR A 16 -2.14 -4.12 0.52
N ILE A 17 -0.82 -4.27 0.48
CA ILE A 17 0.12 -3.14 0.48
C ILE A 17 -0.05 -2.30 -0.78
N VAL A 18 -0.11 -2.91 -1.96
CA VAL A 18 -0.33 -2.21 -3.24
C VAL A 18 -1.64 -1.42 -3.21
N TYR A 19 -2.71 -2.00 -2.65
CA TYR A 19 -3.98 -1.29 -2.50
C TYR A 19 -3.85 -0.07 -1.57
N LEU A 20 -3.09 -0.18 -0.47
CA LEU A 20 -2.81 0.94 0.41
C LEU A 20 -1.99 2.04 -0.29
N GLU A 21 -1.03 1.67 -1.13
CA GLU A 21 -0.10 2.59 -1.79
C GLU A 21 -0.66 3.28 -3.04
N MET A 22 -1.51 2.59 -3.80
CA MET A 22 -2.03 3.14 -5.07
C MET A 22 -3.42 3.76 -4.90
N VAL A 23 -4.26 3.16 -4.06
CA VAL A 23 -5.68 3.55 -3.94
C VAL A 23 -5.91 4.37 -2.68
N LEU A 24 -5.40 3.92 -1.53
CA LEU A 24 -5.68 4.56 -0.24
C LEU A 24 -4.62 5.54 0.24
N TRP A 25 -3.56 5.79 -0.54
CA TRP A 25 -2.41 6.61 -0.14
C TRP A 25 -2.81 7.94 0.46
N ASP A 26 -3.64 8.69 -0.28
CA ASP A 26 -4.14 9.99 0.12
C ASP A 26 -5.54 9.88 0.75
N THR A 27 -5.63 9.09 1.81
CA THR A 27 -6.83 8.94 2.65
C THR A 27 -6.40 8.86 4.12
N PRO A 28 -7.31 9.11 5.09
CA PRO A 28 -6.97 8.99 6.52
C PRO A 28 -6.40 7.62 6.91
N ARG A 29 -6.79 6.54 6.20
CA ARG A 29 -6.23 5.21 6.41
C ARG A 29 -4.79 5.11 5.93
N GLY A 30 -4.49 5.57 4.71
CA GLY A 30 -3.12 5.61 4.17
C GLY A 30 -2.21 6.48 5.02
N HIS A 31 -2.67 7.68 5.39
CA HIS A 31 -1.94 8.60 6.26
C HIS A 31 -1.58 7.95 7.59
N LYS A 32 -2.53 7.25 8.24
CA LYS A 32 -2.28 6.56 9.51
C LYS A 32 -1.32 5.38 9.37
N THR A 33 -1.45 4.59 8.30
CA THR A 33 -0.64 3.40 8.06
C THR A 33 0.83 3.75 7.83
N PHE A 34 1.09 4.78 7.02
CA PHE A 34 2.45 5.20 6.65
C PHE A 34 2.96 6.44 7.41
N ARG A 35 2.16 6.95 8.37
CA ARG A 35 2.45 8.16 9.15
C ARG A 35 2.73 9.38 8.26
N LEU A 36 1.92 9.58 7.24
CA LEU A 36 2.02 10.71 6.31
C LEU A 36 1.28 11.92 6.88
N THR A 37 1.77 13.11 6.53
CA THR A 37 0.95 14.32 6.63
C THR A 37 0.05 14.43 5.39
N PRO A 38 -1.12 15.09 5.48
CA PRO A 38 -1.99 15.30 4.32
C PRO A 38 -1.28 16.00 3.15
N GLU A 39 -0.41 16.98 3.46
CA GLU A 39 0.32 17.75 2.45
C GLU A 39 1.29 16.85 1.68
N PHE A 40 2.04 16.00 2.38
CA PHE A 40 2.97 15.08 1.74
C PHE A 40 2.24 14.00 0.93
N ALA A 41 1.16 13.43 1.48
CA ALA A 41 0.38 12.40 0.81
C ALA A 41 -0.23 12.91 -0.50
N SER A 42 -0.82 14.12 -0.48
CA SER A 42 -1.36 14.76 -1.68
C SER A 42 -0.27 15.06 -2.71
N ALA A 43 0.89 15.58 -2.29
CA ALA A 43 1.98 15.93 -3.20
C ALA A 43 2.66 14.69 -3.83
N SER A 44 2.74 13.59 -3.10
CA SER A 44 3.40 12.35 -3.52
C SER A 44 2.46 11.31 -4.15
N LYS A 45 1.16 11.56 -4.22
CA LYS A 45 0.14 10.59 -4.67
C LYS A 45 0.47 9.93 -6.02
N VAL A 46 0.92 10.71 -6.99
CA VAL A 46 1.30 10.18 -8.32
C VAL A 46 2.54 9.30 -8.24
N LEU A 47 3.53 9.69 -7.43
CA LEU A 47 4.71 8.86 -7.21
C LEU A 47 4.31 7.54 -6.53
N ALA A 48 3.47 7.59 -5.50
CA ALA A 48 3.00 6.39 -4.78
C ALA A 48 2.29 5.40 -5.71
N ALA A 49 1.45 5.89 -6.63
CA ALA A 49 0.80 5.06 -7.65
C ALA A 49 1.78 4.39 -8.64
N ASN A 50 3.03 4.84 -8.72
CA ASN A 50 4.06 4.34 -9.64
C ASN A 50 5.27 3.71 -8.94
N GLN A 51 5.24 3.51 -7.61
CA GLN A 51 6.37 2.95 -6.84
C GLN A 51 6.46 1.42 -6.90
N GLY A 52 5.40 0.73 -7.32
CA GLY A 52 5.30 -0.73 -7.22
C GLY A 52 4.52 -1.42 -8.34
N LEU A 53 4.28 -0.72 -9.46
CA LEU A 53 3.87 -1.35 -10.72
C LEU A 53 5.13 -1.62 -11.55
#